data_AF-X0UYC1-F1
#
_entry.id   AF-X0UYC1-F1
#
_cell.length_a   1.000
_cell.length_b   1.000
_cell.length_c   1.000
_cell.angle_alpha   90.00
_cell.angle_beta   90.00
_cell.angle_gamma   90.00
#
_symmetry.space_group_name_H-M   'P 1'
#
loop_
_entity.id
_entity.type
_entity.pdbx_description
1 polymer ?
#
loop_
_entity_poly.entity_id
_entity_poly.type
_entity_poly.pdbx_seq_one_letter_code
_entity_poly.pdbx_strand_id
1 'polypeptide(L)'
;MQKNKKSLNKREYREMLDDICDEYCSEENDCVLKEFLVSAHPSPRLLMQMKCVERFRKNIAKEQNKKHKEIEWSEAMAEWVLRGYAKKFADVYKEGEKYIATYKKVVEDE
;
A
#
# COMPACT_ATOMS: atom_id res chain seq x y z
N MET A 1 13.22 24.74 -4.85
CA MET A 1 12.50 24.23 -6.04
C MET A 1 11.23 23.51 -5.58
N GLN A 2 10.07 24.15 -5.69
CA GLN A 2 8.79 23.45 -5.50
C GLN A 2 8.59 22.52 -6.69
N LYS A 3 8.84 21.22 -6.50
CA LYS A 3 8.44 20.20 -7.48
C LYS A 3 6.91 20.23 -7.50
N ASN A 4 6.30 20.56 -8.64
CA ASN A 4 4.87 20.36 -8.87
C ASN A 4 4.54 18.92 -8.45
N LYS A 5 3.86 18.74 -7.31
CA LYS A 5 3.31 17.45 -6.92
C LYS A 5 2.19 17.17 -7.89
N LYS A 6 2.47 16.37 -8.92
CA LYS A 6 1.48 15.89 -9.86
C LYS A 6 0.47 15.04 -9.07
N SER A 7 -0.70 15.59 -8.81
CA SER A 7 -1.81 14.86 -8.20
C SER A 7 -2.43 13.92 -9.24
N LEU A 8 -2.87 12.74 -8.82
CA LEU A 8 -3.61 11.83 -9.69
C LEU A 8 -4.87 12.50 -10.24
N ASN A 9 -5.12 12.31 -11.53
CA ASN A 9 -6.44 12.61 -12.09
C ASN A 9 -7.45 11.51 -11.71
N LYS A 10 -8.75 11.75 -12.00
CA LYS A 10 -9.83 10.82 -11.63
C LYS A 10 -9.63 9.40 -12.18
N ARG A 11 -9.06 9.25 -13.38
CA ARG A 11 -8.78 7.94 -13.98
C ARG A 11 -7.62 7.26 -13.27
N GLU A 12 -6.50 7.97 -13.10
CA GLU A 12 -5.30 7.44 -12.44
C GLU A 12 -5.59 7.05 -10.97
N TYR A 13 -6.46 7.80 -10.27
CA TYR A 13 -6.90 7.44 -8.92
C TYR A 13 -7.75 6.16 -8.89
N ARG A 14 -8.64 5.97 -9.87
CA ARG A 14 -9.43 4.73 -9.99
C ARG A 14 -8.55 3.52 -10.29
N GLU A 15 -7.60 3.67 -11.21
CA GLU A 15 -6.62 2.62 -11.52
C GLU A 15 -5.80 2.21 -10.29
N MET A 16 -5.42 3.17 -9.44
CA MET A 16 -4.76 2.89 -8.16
C MET A 16 -5.68 2.14 -7.18
N LEU A 17 -6.96 2.51 -7.10
CA LEU A 17 -7.92 1.79 -6.24
C LEU A 17 -8.14 0.35 -6.74
N ASP A 18 -8.16 0.14 -8.05
CA ASP A 18 -8.23 -1.19 -8.66
C ASP A 18 -7.00 -2.01 -8.24
N ASP A 19 -5.79 -1.47 -8.36
CA ASP A 19 -4.53 -2.12 -7.97
C ASP A 19 -4.47 -2.47 -6.47
N ILE A 20 -4.99 -1.60 -5.60
CA ILE A 20 -5.02 -1.83 -4.14
C ILE A 20 -6.05 -2.90 -3.75
N CYS A 21 -7.19 -2.92 -4.45
CA CYS A 21 -8.34 -3.75 -4.08
C CYS A 21 -8.48 -5.03 -4.91
N ASP A 22 -7.55 -5.32 -5.82
CA ASP A 22 -7.58 -6.49 -6.72
C ASP A 22 -7.81 -7.82 -5.99
N GLU A 23 -7.22 -8.00 -4.79
CA GLU A 23 -7.41 -9.22 -3.97
C GLU A 23 -8.79 -9.29 -3.27
N TYR A 24 -9.59 -8.21 -3.31
CA TYR A 24 -10.81 -8.06 -2.51
C TYR A 24 -12.08 -7.86 -3.35
N CYS A 25 -11.94 -7.32 -4.56
CA CYS A 25 -13.06 -7.03 -5.45
C CYS A 25 -13.10 -8.08 -6.56
N SER A 26 -14.28 -8.62 -6.85
CA SER A 26 -14.52 -9.39 -8.07
C SER A 26 -15.13 -8.49 -9.15
N GLU A 27 -15.00 -8.89 -10.43
CA GLU A 27 -15.71 -8.23 -11.54
C GLU A 27 -17.24 -8.33 -11.40
N GLU A 28 -17.72 -9.29 -10.61
CA GLU A 28 -19.13 -9.60 -10.44
C GLU A 28 -19.84 -8.76 -9.35
N ASN A 29 -19.11 -8.02 -8.51
CA ASN A 29 -19.70 -7.26 -7.40
C ASN A 29 -19.19 -5.82 -7.31
N ASP A 30 -20.10 -4.89 -7.02
CA ASP A 30 -19.74 -3.52 -6.61
C ASP A 30 -18.89 -3.58 -5.35
N CYS A 31 -17.66 -3.11 -5.47
CA CYS A 31 -16.70 -3.24 -4.39
C CYS A 31 -16.91 -2.16 -3.34
N VAL A 32 -17.71 -2.47 -2.32
CA VAL A 32 -17.98 -1.60 -1.15
C VAL A 32 -16.69 -1.08 -0.53
N LEU A 33 -15.60 -1.86 -0.56
CA LEU A 33 -14.29 -1.42 -0.10
C LEU A 33 -13.75 -0.21 -0.88
N LYS A 34 -13.92 -0.17 -2.20
CA LYS A 34 -13.50 0.98 -3.02
C LYS A 34 -14.30 2.22 -2.64
N GLU A 35 -15.61 2.09 -2.45
CA GLU A 35 -16.47 3.21 -2.03
C GLU A 35 -16.07 3.74 -0.64
N PHE A 36 -15.78 2.82 0.28
CA PHE A 36 -15.29 3.15 1.61
C PHE A 36 -13.94 3.87 1.53
N LEU A 37 -12.98 3.40 0.73
CA LEU A 37 -11.66 4.04 0.60
C LEU A 37 -11.75 5.43 -0.03
N VAL A 38 -12.61 5.62 -1.03
CA VAL A 38 -12.91 6.92 -1.63
C VAL A 38 -13.48 7.89 -0.58
N SER A 39 -14.32 7.39 0.32
CA SER A 39 -15.00 8.19 1.34
C SER A 39 -14.16 8.46 2.59
N ALA A 40 -13.33 7.49 3.00
CA ALA A 40 -12.59 7.50 4.25
C ALA A 40 -11.22 8.18 4.14
N HIS A 41 -10.57 8.16 2.96
CA HIS A 41 -9.21 8.67 2.82
C HIS A 41 -8.90 9.42 1.52
N PRO A 42 -8.46 10.70 1.59
CA PRO A 42 -8.14 11.49 0.41
C PRO A 42 -6.70 11.34 -0.09
N SER A 43 -5.83 10.58 0.57
CA SER A 43 -4.40 10.52 0.22
C SER A 43 -4.02 9.24 -0.52
N PRO A 44 -3.75 9.30 -1.84
CA PRO A 44 -3.20 8.19 -2.62
C PRO A 44 -1.95 7.59 -1.99
N ARG A 45 -1.08 8.45 -1.47
CA ARG A 45 0.17 8.05 -0.79
C ARG A 45 -0.09 7.18 0.44
N LEU A 46 -1.05 7.55 1.28
CA LEU A 46 -1.39 6.77 2.46
C LEU A 46 -1.93 5.40 2.09
N LEU A 47 -2.89 5.35 1.15
CA LEU A 47 -3.49 4.10 0.67
C LEU A 47 -2.43 3.15 0.10
N MET A 48 -1.50 3.70 -0.69
CA MET A 48 -0.37 2.95 -1.22
C MET A 48 0.52 2.38 -0.12
N GLN A 49 0.88 3.19 0.88
CA GLN A 49 1.71 2.74 1.99
C GLN A 49 1.01 1.65 2.81
N MET A 50 -0.28 1.80 3.07
CA MET A 50 -1.08 0.78 3.78
C MET A 50 -1.09 -0.54 3.01
N LYS A 51 -1.23 -0.50 1.68
CA LYS A 51 -1.17 -1.71 0.85
C LYS A 51 0.20 -2.37 0.87
N CYS A 52 1.28 -1.59 0.86
CA CYS A 52 2.64 -2.13 1.04
C CYS A 52 2.81 -2.80 2.40
N VAL A 53 2.29 -2.22 3.47
CA VAL A 53 2.36 -2.80 4.83
C VAL A 53 1.51 -4.07 4.94
N GLU A 54 0.33 -4.11 4.32
CA GLU A 54 -0.48 -5.33 4.22
C GLU A 54 0.30 -6.47 3.57
N ARG A 55 1.00 -6.17 2.47
CA ARG A 55 1.87 -7.14 1.79
C ARG A 55 3.02 -7.57 2.70
N PHE A 56 3.68 -6.61 3.35
CA PHE A 56 4.78 -6.87 4.28
C PHE A 56 4.36 -7.76 5.45
N ARG A 57 3.13 -7.62 5.94
CA ARG A 57 2.57 -8.46 6.99
C ARG A 57 2.53 -9.94 6.60
N LYS A 58 2.40 -10.28 5.31
CA LYS A 58 2.55 -11.66 4.82
C LYS A 58 4.01 -12.14 4.94
N ASN A 59 5.00 -11.26 4.78
CA ASN A 59 6.42 -11.60 4.93
C ASN A 59 6.80 -11.81 6.40
N ILE A 60 6.44 -10.89 7.29
CA ILE A 60 6.70 -11.06 8.74
C ILE A 60 6.08 -12.34 9.27
N ALA A 61 4.84 -12.66 8.86
CA ALA A 61 4.19 -13.90 9.27
C ALA A 61 5.02 -15.13 8.88
N LYS A 62 5.60 -15.14 7.67
CA LYS A 62 6.50 -16.22 7.23
C LYS A 62 7.79 -16.25 8.05
N GLU A 63 8.42 -15.09 8.27
CA GLU A 63 9.67 -14.98 9.07
C GLU A 63 9.48 -15.47 10.51
N GLN A 64 8.32 -15.19 11.12
CA GLN A 64 7.99 -15.56 12.49
C GLN A 64 7.31 -16.94 12.60
N ASN A 65 7.14 -17.68 11.50
CA ASN A 65 6.41 -18.95 11.45
C ASN A 65 4.98 -18.86 12.06
N LYS A 66 4.29 -17.76 11.78
CA LYS A 66 2.90 -17.47 12.18
C LYS A 66 1.98 -17.43 10.96
N LYS A 67 0.67 -17.55 11.19
CA LYS A 67 -0.35 -17.25 10.18
C LYS A 67 -0.43 -15.74 9.99
N HIS A 68 -0.72 -15.30 8.76
CA HIS A 68 -0.90 -13.88 8.43
C HIS A 68 -1.96 -13.15 9.29
N LYS A 69 -2.97 -13.89 9.78
CA LYS A 69 -4.04 -13.37 10.65
C LYS A 69 -3.58 -13.13 12.09
N GLU A 70 -2.43 -13.68 12.49
CA GLU A 70 -1.87 -13.53 13.84
C GLU A 70 -0.94 -12.32 13.97
N ILE A 71 -0.58 -11.68 12.86
CA ILE A 71 0.17 -10.43 12.87
C ILE A 71 -0.82 -9.27 12.86
N GLU A 72 -0.87 -8.55 13.96
CA GLU A 72 -1.70 -7.35 14.07
C GLU A 72 -1.17 -6.21 13.19
N TRP A 73 -2.07 -5.30 12.79
CA TRP A 73 -1.68 -4.16 11.97
C TRP A 73 -0.69 -3.23 12.67
N SER A 74 -0.85 -3.03 13.98
CA SER A 74 0.07 -2.24 14.79
C SER A 74 1.47 -2.86 14.84
N GLU A 75 1.57 -4.19 14.95
CA GLU A 75 2.83 -4.94 14.90
C GLU A 75 3.51 -4.76 13.53
N ALA A 76 2.76 -4.97 12.45
CA ALA A 76 3.30 -4.82 11.09
C ALA A 76 3.79 -3.39 10.81
N MET A 77 3.05 -2.38 11.26
CA MET A 77 3.43 -0.97 11.12
C MET A 77 4.66 -0.63 11.96
N ALA A 78 4.76 -1.12 13.19
CA ALA A 78 5.92 -0.92 14.05
C ALA A 78 7.18 -1.52 13.42
N GLU A 79 7.10 -2.75 12.92
CA GLU A 79 8.21 -3.43 12.27
C GLU A 79 8.61 -2.74 10.94
N TRP A 80 7.63 -2.27 10.17
CA TRP A 80 7.86 -1.50 8.94
C TRP A 80 8.66 -0.20 9.21
N VAL A 81 8.36 0.48 10.32
CA VAL A 81 9.12 1.67 10.73
C VAL A 81 10.50 1.27 11.25
N LEU A 82 10.59 0.24 12.09
CA LEU A 82 11.83 -0.24 12.70
C LEU A 82 12.87 -0.65 11.65
N ARG A 83 12.44 -1.30 10.57
CA ARG A 83 13.31 -1.68 9.43
C ARG A 83 13.65 -0.53 8.48
N GLY A 84 13.19 0.69 8.77
CA GLY A 84 13.44 1.86 7.94
C GLY A 84 12.62 1.91 6.64
N TYR A 85 11.67 0.99 6.43
CA TYR A 85 10.85 0.92 5.23
C TYR A 85 9.93 2.13 5.08
N ALA A 86 9.48 2.73 6.18
CA ALA A 86 8.73 3.99 6.14
C ALA A 86 9.54 5.13 5.46
N LYS A 87 10.84 5.22 5.76
CA LYS A 87 11.73 6.20 5.16
C LYS A 87 12.03 5.84 3.71
N LYS A 88 12.41 4.59 3.42
CA LYS A 88 12.64 4.13 2.03
C LYS A 88 11.40 4.37 1.15
N PHE A 89 10.21 4.04 1.63
CA PHE A 89 8.94 4.33 0.95
C PHE A 89 8.80 5.82 0.62
N ALA A 90 9.12 6.69 1.58
CA ALA A 90 9.02 8.12 1.37
C ALA A 90 9.93 8.63 0.25
N ASP A 91 11.09 8.00 0.08
CA ASP A 91 12.10 8.34 -0.93
C ASP A 91 11.77 7.76 -2.32
N VAL A 92 11.21 6.54 -2.38
CA VAL A 92 10.94 5.84 -3.66
C VAL A 92 9.53 6.04 -4.19
N TYR A 93 8.58 6.48 -3.36
CA TYR A 93 7.18 6.65 -3.75
C TYR A 93 7.05 7.63 -4.92
N LYS A 94 6.38 7.16 -5.98
CA LYS A 94 5.99 7.96 -7.13
C LYS A 94 4.50 7.81 -7.37
N GLU A 95 3.83 8.94 -7.55
CA GLU A 95 2.40 8.96 -7.85
C GLU A 95 2.13 8.22 -9.19
N GLY A 96 1.11 7.36 -9.22
CA GLY A 96 0.71 6.59 -10.40
C GLY A 96 1.49 5.30 -10.63
N GLU A 97 2.44 4.97 -9.76
CA GLU A 97 3.11 3.65 -9.78
C GLU A 97 2.25 2.58 -9.09
N LYS A 98 2.32 1.33 -9.57
CA LYS A 98 1.64 0.18 -8.93
C LYS A 98 2.28 -0.15 -7.58
N TYR A 99 1.45 -0.59 -6.62
CA TYR A 99 1.92 -0.88 -5.26
C TYR A 99 3.02 -1.94 -5.25
N ILE A 100 2.95 -2.94 -6.14
CA ILE A 100 3.94 -4.02 -6.17
C ILE A 100 5.32 -3.51 -6.58
N ALA A 101 5.40 -2.56 -7.51
CA ALA A 101 6.66 -1.98 -7.95
C ALA A 101 7.27 -1.12 -6.84
N THR A 102 6.45 -0.31 -6.16
CA THR A 102 6.88 0.46 -5.00
C THR A 102 7.32 -0.46 -3.85
N TYR A 103 6.57 -1.54 -3.57
CA TYR A 103 6.89 -2.51 -2.52
C TYR A 103 8.27 -3.14 -2.72
N LYS A 104 8.58 -3.60 -3.94
CA LYS A 104 9.87 -4.21 -4.27
C LYS A 104 11.04 -3.25 -4.00
N LYS A 105 10.93 -1.99 -4.42
CA LYS A 105 11.96 -0.96 -4.14
C LYS A 105 12.18 -0.69 -2.65
N VAL A 106 11.18 -0.97 -1.82
CA VAL A 106 11.27 -0.72 -0.38
C VAL A 106 11.89 -1.93 0.35
N VAL A 107 11.47 -3.15 -0.02
CA VAL A 107 11.76 -4.38 0.73
C VAL A 107 12.80 -5.28 0.06
N GLU A 108 12.96 -5.24 -1.26
CA GLU A 108 13.81 -6.16 -2.05
C GLU A 108 15.08 -5.51 -2.62
N ASP A 109 15.24 -4.17 -2.60
CA ASP A 109 16.48 -3.47 -2.96
C ASP A 109 17.50 -3.50 -1.80
N GLU A 110 18.04 -4.70 -1.51
CA GLU A 110 19.29 -4.90 -0.75
C GLU A 110 20.35 -5.64 -1.58
#